data_AF-A0A8T3KN73-F1
#
_entry.id   AF-A0A8T3KN73-F1
#
_cell.length_a   1.000
_cell.length_b   1.000
_cell.length_c   1.000
_cell.angle_alpha   90.00
_cell.angle_beta   90.00
_cell.angle_gamma   90.00
#
_symmetry.space_group_name_H-M   'P 1'
#
loop_
_entity.id
_entity.type
_entity.pdbx_description
1 polymer ?
#
loop_
_entity_poly.entity_id
_entity_poly.type
_entity_poly.pdbx_seq_one_letter_code
_entity_poly.pdbx_strand_id
1 'polypeptide(L)'
;MYEITVNDPGLQSTIQDLGRWGYQSKGYSVGGAMDHFALKAANILIGNDPGEACLEMTFKGVEVTFPCRAVIAVTGADMKPSLNGKPLEMWASYLVNSGDVLKLGVAQAGLRTYLSVKGGFAFKPFLGSKSTSLQEKSGSNAGQALQKGSTLPISFSDIPDDYAPKKMKASLIPAYYHENRKEIRVIGGPFEDSFTQKGIQTFYDSEYTVGHEISRVGYRLEGQPIEYEGEAGRLISLSMTTGSIQVPGGGMPIILCAERRTHGGYPVIATVISVDMSKVAQCRPGDKIRFVKVSLEEAHRLLKERENLLHDDSTMEAIEPEEVLMHLPDMVDNQYYQLYNEFF
;
A
#
# COMPACT_ATOMS: atom_id res chain seq x y z
N MET A 1 12.50 21.98 -9.22
CA MET A 1 12.17 20.54 -9.22
C MET A 1 13.45 19.82 -8.87
N TYR A 2 13.40 18.94 -7.87
CA TYR A 2 14.55 18.16 -7.44
C TYR A 2 14.32 16.69 -7.81
N GLU A 3 15.40 15.93 -7.96
CA GLU A 3 15.33 14.54 -8.40
C GLU A 3 16.05 13.62 -7.40
N ILE A 4 15.29 12.72 -6.78
CA ILE A 4 15.84 11.64 -5.95
C ILE A 4 16.47 10.60 -6.87
N THR A 5 17.71 10.22 -6.58
CA THR A 5 18.43 9.19 -7.35
C THR A 5 18.15 7.80 -6.78
N VAL A 6 17.80 6.85 -7.63
CA VAL A 6 17.58 5.45 -7.26
C VAL A 6 18.88 4.65 -7.40
N ASN A 7 19.50 4.29 -6.27
CA ASN A 7 20.73 3.51 -6.22
C ASN A 7 20.45 2.00 -6.36
N ASP A 8 19.39 1.51 -5.70
CA ASP A 8 18.83 0.16 -5.82
C ASP A 8 17.30 0.28 -5.93
N PRO A 9 16.67 -0.24 -7.00
CA PRO A 9 15.22 -0.12 -7.20
C PRO A 9 14.40 -1.09 -6.34
N GLY A 10 15.03 -1.96 -5.55
CA GLY A 10 14.35 -3.04 -4.85
C GLY A 10 13.92 -4.15 -5.81
N LEU A 11 12.90 -4.93 -5.43
CA LEU A 11 12.39 -6.02 -6.28
C LEU A 11 11.39 -5.52 -7.34
N GLN A 12 10.41 -4.72 -6.92
CA GLN A 12 9.45 -4.06 -7.80
C GLN A 12 8.92 -2.82 -7.09
N SER A 13 9.30 -1.64 -7.59
CA SER A 13 8.92 -0.36 -7.02
C SER A 13 8.23 0.51 -8.08
N THR A 14 7.06 1.07 -7.75
CA THR A 14 6.24 1.85 -8.69
C THR A 14 5.60 3.04 -8.01
N ILE A 15 5.32 4.10 -8.76
CA ILE A 15 4.58 5.26 -8.26
C ILE A 15 3.10 4.93 -8.27
N GLN A 16 2.43 5.13 -7.14
CA GLN A 16 1.02 4.79 -6.95
C GLN A 16 0.30 5.88 -6.19
N ASP A 17 -0.85 6.33 -6.68
CA ASP A 17 -1.83 7.13 -5.96
C ASP A 17 -3.11 6.32 -5.72
N LEU A 18 -4.30 6.94 -5.64
CA LEU A 18 -5.58 6.25 -5.48
C LEU A 18 -6.20 5.75 -6.81
N GLY A 19 -5.49 5.92 -7.93
CA GLY A 19 -5.85 5.38 -9.23
C GLY A 19 -6.62 6.31 -10.16
N ARG A 20 -6.79 5.87 -11.41
CA ARG A 20 -7.40 6.59 -12.53
C ARG A 20 -8.89 6.26 -12.70
N TRP A 21 -9.72 6.80 -11.81
CA TRP A 21 -11.16 6.58 -11.86
C TRP A 21 -11.83 7.22 -13.09
N GLY A 22 -12.88 6.58 -13.61
CA GLY A 22 -13.72 7.10 -14.70
C GLY A 22 -13.37 6.59 -16.10
N TYR A 23 -12.36 5.72 -16.22
CA TYR A 23 -11.86 5.22 -17.52
C TYR A 23 -12.08 3.71 -17.72
N GLN A 24 -12.74 3.02 -16.78
CA GLN A 24 -12.95 1.57 -16.85
C GLN A 24 -13.77 1.12 -18.06
N SER A 25 -14.77 1.91 -18.48
CA SER A 25 -15.56 1.65 -19.70
C SER A 25 -14.72 1.74 -20.98
N LYS A 26 -13.56 2.40 -20.94
CA LYS A 26 -12.59 2.47 -22.03
C LYS A 26 -11.50 1.40 -21.96
N GLY A 27 -11.62 0.46 -21.01
CA GLY A 27 -10.69 -0.66 -20.87
C GLY A 27 -9.53 -0.44 -19.91
N TYR A 28 -9.38 0.75 -19.32
CA TYR A 28 -8.31 1.05 -18.37
C TYR A 28 -8.66 0.57 -16.96
N SER A 29 -7.78 -0.20 -16.35
CA SER A 29 -7.83 -0.50 -14.92
C SER A 29 -7.68 0.78 -14.10
N VAL A 30 -8.32 0.80 -12.93
CA VAL A 30 -8.17 1.91 -11.98
C VAL A 30 -6.71 2.03 -11.53
N GLY A 31 -5.99 0.91 -11.37
CA GLY A 31 -4.64 0.93 -10.80
C GLY A 31 -4.69 1.38 -9.34
N GLY A 32 -3.72 2.20 -8.94
CA GLY A 32 -3.64 2.67 -7.56
C GLY A 32 -2.76 1.80 -6.67
N ALA A 33 -2.55 2.28 -5.44
CA ALA A 33 -1.90 1.49 -4.41
C ALA A 33 -2.69 0.20 -4.10
N MET A 34 -1.99 -0.86 -3.74
CA MET A 34 -2.65 -2.08 -3.29
C MET A 34 -3.21 -1.96 -1.87
N ASP A 35 -2.56 -1.17 -1.03
CA ASP A 35 -2.92 -0.87 0.35
C ASP A 35 -3.16 0.64 0.49
N HIS A 36 -4.41 1.04 0.24
CA HIS A 36 -4.81 2.45 0.33
C HIS A 36 -4.63 3.04 1.74
N PHE A 37 -4.72 2.21 2.80
CA PHE A 37 -4.59 2.72 4.16
C PHE A 37 -3.15 3.15 4.42
N ALA A 38 -2.18 2.29 4.11
CA ALA A 38 -0.77 2.62 4.27
C ALA A 38 -0.37 3.86 3.44
N LEU A 39 -0.81 3.94 2.19
CA LEU A 39 -0.58 5.10 1.34
C LEU A 39 -1.13 6.39 1.97
N LYS A 40 -2.40 6.39 2.38
CA LYS A 40 -3.03 7.56 2.99
C LYS A 40 -2.31 7.97 4.26
N ALA A 41 -2.00 7.02 5.14
CA ALA A 41 -1.27 7.27 6.38
C ALA A 41 0.10 7.91 6.14
N ALA A 42 0.86 7.45 5.13
CA ALA A 42 2.16 8.04 4.80
C ALA A 42 2.03 9.51 4.38
N ASN A 43 1.02 9.82 3.56
CA ASN A 43 0.76 11.20 3.12
C ASN A 43 0.30 12.10 4.27
N ILE A 44 -0.63 11.61 5.11
CA ILE A 44 -1.19 12.38 6.22
C ILE A 44 -0.08 12.72 7.24
N LEU A 45 0.83 11.78 7.55
CA LEU A 45 1.95 12.00 8.47
C LEU A 45 2.84 13.20 8.11
N ILE A 46 2.96 13.52 6.81
CA ILE A 46 3.80 14.62 6.32
C ILE A 46 2.99 15.81 5.81
N GLY A 47 1.67 15.77 5.99
CA GLY A 47 0.72 16.84 5.64
C GLY A 47 0.46 16.97 4.14
N ASN A 48 0.56 15.89 3.37
CA ASN A 48 0.11 15.86 1.98
C ASN A 48 -1.40 15.56 1.90
N ASP A 49 -1.99 15.78 0.71
CA ASP A 49 -3.29 15.20 0.39
C ASP A 49 -3.23 13.66 0.60
N PRO A 50 -4.21 13.04 1.29
CA PRO A 50 -4.18 11.61 1.57
C PRO A 50 -4.03 10.75 0.31
N GLY A 51 -4.52 11.21 -0.84
CA GLY A 51 -4.43 10.52 -2.12
C GLY A 51 -3.21 10.86 -2.96
N GLU A 52 -2.27 11.67 -2.49
CA GLU A 52 -1.03 11.97 -3.22
C GLU A 52 -0.22 10.69 -3.49
N ALA A 53 0.53 10.68 -4.58
CA ALA A 53 1.30 9.53 -5.00
C ALA A 53 2.41 9.19 -3.99
N CYS A 54 2.54 7.91 -3.70
CA CYS A 54 3.64 7.32 -2.95
C CYS A 54 4.46 6.40 -3.86
N LEU A 55 5.68 6.08 -3.44
CA LEU A 55 6.44 4.97 -3.99
C LEU A 55 6.00 3.67 -3.29
N GLU A 56 5.29 2.80 -4.00
CA GLU A 56 4.94 1.45 -3.53
C GLU A 56 6.08 0.47 -3.85
N MET A 57 6.61 -0.21 -2.84
CA MET A 57 7.67 -1.21 -2.93
C MET A 57 7.14 -2.59 -2.55
N THR A 58 7.48 -3.61 -3.34
CA THR A 58 7.07 -5.01 -3.10
C THR A 58 8.24 -5.84 -2.58
N PHE A 59 8.09 -6.45 -1.40
CA PHE A 59 8.99 -7.38 -0.72
C PHE A 59 10.40 -6.88 -0.36
N LYS A 60 11.12 -6.23 -1.29
CA LYS A 60 12.41 -5.58 -1.05
C LYS A 60 12.31 -4.12 -1.48
N GLY A 61 12.65 -3.23 -0.56
CA GLY A 61 12.56 -1.79 -0.77
C GLY A 61 13.76 -1.21 -1.52
N VAL A 62 13.72 0.11 -1.70
CA VAL A 62 14.72 0.87 -2.45
C VAL A 62 15.91 1.30 -1.61
N GLU A 63 16.99 1.65 -2.30
CA GLU A 63 18.05 2.52 -1.78
C GLU A 63 18.05 3.79 -2.63
N VAL A 64 17.86 4.96 -2.01
CA VAL A 64 17.72 6.25 -2.71
C VAL A 64 18.53 7.35 -2.04
N THR A 65 19.02 8.30 -2.83
CA THR A 65 19.73 9.49 -2.35
C THR A 65 18.90 10.75 -2.56
N PHE A 66 18.73 11.54 -1.51
CA PHE A 66 17.97 12.79 -1.56
C PHE A 66 18.83 13.94 -2.08
N PRO A 67 18.31 14.77 -3.01
CA PRO A 67 19.05 15.88 -3.62
C PRO A 67 18.94 17.19 -2.82
N CYS A 68 18.07 17.23 -1.82
CA CYS A 68 17.73 18.42 -1.06
C CYS A 68 17.13 18.03 0.29
N ARG A 69 16.94 19.03 1.16
CA ARG A 69 16.14 18.89 2.38
C ARG A 69 14.70 18.48 2.01
N ALA A 70 14.16 17.45 2.66
CA ALA A 70 12.81 16.94 2.43
C ALA A 70 12.23 16.33 3.71
N VAL A 71 10.92 16.17 3.77
CA VAL A 71 10.24 15.38 4.82
C VAL A 71 9.66 14.13 4.19
N ILE A 72 9.89 12.98 4.81
CA ILE A 72 9.44 11.67 4.32
C ILE A 72 8.65 10.92 5.38
N ALA A 73 7.83 9.97 4.96
CA ALA A 73 7.26 8.96 5.84
C ALA A 73 7.23 7.59 5.15
N VAL A 74 7.41 6.54 5.95
CA VAL A 74 7.41 5.15 5.46
C VAL A 74 6.37 4.34 6.23
N THR A 75 5.43 3.72 5.52
CA THR A 75 4.32 2.93 6.11
C THR A 75 4.15 1.58 5.40
N GLY A 76 3.27 0.72 5.91
CA GLY A 76 3.01 -0.60 5.32
C GLY A 76 3.88 -1.69 5.94
N ALA A 77 4.45 -2.55 5.09
CA ALA A 77 5.35 -3.62 5.50
C ALA A 77 6.65 -3.09 6.12
N ASP A 78 7.10 -3.75 7.20
CA ASP A 78 8.36 -3.37 7.85
C ASP A 78 9.53 -3.92 7.03
N MET A 79 10.14 -3.05 6.22
CA MET A 79 11.35 -3.32 5.45
C MET A 79 12.61 -2.82 6.17
N LYS A 80 12.57 -2.56 7.49
CA LYS A 80 13.69 -2.06 8.29
C LYS A 80 14.38 -0.84 7.63
N PRO A 81 13.65 0.27 7.43
CA PRO A 81 14.23 1.46 6.84
C PRO A 81 15.40 1.97 7.68
N SER A 82 16.38 2.58 7.03
CA SER A 82 17.51 3.25 7.66
C SER A 82 17.91 4.48 6.86
N LEU A 83 18.33 5.53 7.55
CA LEU A 83 18.86 6.75 6.98
C LEU A 83 20.35 6.85 7.33
N ASN A 84 21.22 6.86 6.32
CA ASN A 84 22.68 6.86 6.51
C ASN A 84 23.17 5.74 7.44
N GLY A 85 22.53 4.57 7.35
CA GLY A 85 22.83 3.39 8.18
C GLY A 85 22.18 3.38 9.57
N LYS A 86 21.53 4.47 10.00
CA LYS A 86 20.78 4.52 11.27
C LYS A 86 19.35 4.04 11.06
N PRO A 87 18.82 3.07 11.84
CA PRO A 87 17.45 2.61 11.72
C PRO A 87 16.42 3.76 11.84
N LEU A 88 15.34 3.69 11.07
CA LEU A 88 14.16 4.54 11.20
C LEU A 88 12.98 3.71 11.71
N GLU A 89 12.12 4.33 12.50
CA GLU A 89 10.82 3.76 12.84
C GLU A 89 9.89 3.85 11.62
N MET A 90 9.07 2.82 11.42
CA MET A 90 7.98 2.89 10.46
C MET A 90 6.84 3.72 11.03
N TRP A 91 5.93 4.21 10.18
CA TRP A 91 4.75 4.98 10.59
C TRP A 91 5.08 6.30 11.31
N ALA A 92 6.23 6.85 10.97
CA ALA A 92 6.76 8.11 11.46
C ALA A 92 7.24 8.97 10.29
N SER A 93 7.22 10.29 10.49
CA SER A 93 7.79 11.26 9.57
C SER A 93 9.23 11.58 9.95
N TYR A 94 10.11 11.80 8.97
CA TYR A 94 11.50 12.18 9.19
C TYR A 94 11.93 13.31 8.27
N LEU A 95 12.77 14.20 8.80
CA LEU A 95 13.51 15.16 8.01
C LEU A 95 14.75 14.46 7.41
N VAL A 96 14.97 14.66 6.12
CA VAL A 96 16.19 14.25 5.41
C VAL A 96 16.85 15.47 4.81
N ASN A 97 18.17 15.43 4.69
CA ASN A 97 18.99 16.49 4.10
C ASN A 97 19.53 16.11 2.72
N SER A 98 20.08 17.09 2.01
CA SER A 98 20.78 16.84 0.76
C SER A 98 21.95 15.87 0.98
N GLY A 99 22.01 14.82 0.16
CA GLY A 99 23.03 13.77 0.24
C GLY A 99 22.66 12.59 1.12
N ASP A 100 21.59 12.69 1.92
CA ASP A 100 21.16 11.57 2.77
C ASP A 100 20.71 10.37 1.92
N VAL A 101 21.05 9.18 2.40
CA VAL A 101 20.71 7.91 1.76
C VAL A 101 19.70 7.16 2.62
N LEU A 102 18.49 6.98 2.07
CA LEU A 102 17.48 6.10 2.65
C LEU A 102 17.61 4.71 2.04
N LYS A 103 17.68 3.69 2.90
CA LYS A 103 17.77 2.30 2.51
C LYS A 103 16.67 1.49 3.19
N LEU A 104 15.92 0.74 2.40
CA LEU A 104 14.95 -0.24 2.85
C LEU A 104 15.41 -1.64 2.43
N GLY A 105 15.35 -2.58 3.36
CA GLY A 105 15.75 -3.97 3.16
C GLY A 105 14.61 -4.87 2.67
N VAL A 106 14.67 -6.14 3.08
CA VAL A 106 13.62 -7.13 2.82
C VAL A 106 12.56 -7.02 3.93
N ALA A 107 11.29 -7.09 3.53
CA ALA A 107 10.16 -7.05 4.44
C ALA A 107 10.27 -8.20 5.46
N GLN A 108 10.23 -7.87 6.76
CA GLN A 108 10.20 -8.87 7.83
C GLN A 108 8.82 -9.51 7.93
N ALA A 109 7.79 -8.67 7.85
CA ALA A 109 6.40 -9.08 7.77
C ALA A 109 5.66 -8.22 6.74
N GLY A 110 4.67 -8.80 6.06
CA GLY A 110 3.88 -8.13 5.02
C GLY A 110 4.59 -8.05 3.68
N LEU A 111 3.95 -7.44 2.69
CA LEU A 111 4.47 -7.46 1.33
C LEU A 111 4.76 -6.08 0.76
N ARG A 112 4.00 -5.05 1.15
CA ARG A 112 4.04 -3.74 0.50
C ARG A 112 4.33 -2.59 1.44
N THR A 113 5.32 -1.79 1.09
CA THR A 113 5.76 -0.60 1.82
C THR A 113 5.57 0.63 0.96
N TYR A 114 5.21 1.76 1.57
CA TYR A 114 4.97 3.02 0.90
C TYR A 114 5.91 4.08 1.44
N LEU A 115 6.61 4.76 0.54
CA LEU A 115 7.39 5.95 0.86
C LEU A 115 6.67 7.17 0.29
N SER A 116 6.36 8.13 1.15
CA SER A 116 5.85 9.45 0.75
C SER A 116 6.90 10.53 1.01
N VAL A 117 6.84 11.60 0.22
CA VAL A 117 7.69 12.80 0.33
C VAL A 117 6.77 14.02 0.35
N LYS A 118 7.03 14.98 1.25
CA LYS A 118 6.20 16.17 1.40
C LYS A 118 6.19 16.98 0.10
N GLY A 119 5.01 17.41 -0.34
CA GLY A 119 4.79 18.02 -1.65
C GLY A 119 4.60 17.02 -2.80
N GLY A 120 4.82 15.73 -2.56
CA GLY A 120 4.54 14.63 -3.49
C GLY A 120 5.58 14.46 -4.60
N PHE A 121 5.42 13.37 -5.36
CA PHE A 121 6.21 13.12 -6.56
C PHE A 121 5.65 13.92 -7.75
N ALA A 122 6.53 14.65 -8.42
CA ALA A 122 6.19 15.60 -9.50
C ALA A 122 6.05 14.91 -10.87
N PHE A 123 5.44 13.73 -10.92
CA PHE A 123 5.08 13.08 -12.18
C PHE A 123 3.83 13.72 -12.81
N LYS A 124 3.81 13.80 -14.14
CA LYS A 124 2.63 14.24 -14.89
C LYS A 124 1.53 13.18 -14.80
N PRO A 125 0.30 13.53 -14.39
CA PRO A 125 -0.79 12.57 -14.36
C PRO A 125 -1.15 12.05 -15.76
N PHE A 126 -1.47 10.76 -15.83
CA PHE A 126 -2.07 10.11 -17.00
C PHE A 126 -3.51 9.73 -16.65
N LEU A 127 -4.47 10.21 -17.44
CA LEU A 127 -5.91 10.03 -17.17
C LEU A 127 -6.30 10.47 -15.74
N GLY A 128 -5.70 11.56 -15.26
CA GLY A 128 -5.99 12.15 -13.95
C GLY A 128 -5.30 11.49 -12.75
N SER A 129 -4.39 10.54 -12.95
CA SER A 129 -3.66 9.85 -11.88
C SER A 129 -2.17 9.67 -12.20
N LYS A 130 -1.34 9.68 -11.16
CA LYS A 130 0.09 9.41 -11.17
C LYS A 130 0.40 7.92 -11.02
N SER A 131 -0.58 7.04 -10.85
CA SER A 131 -0.31 5.60 -10.75
C SER A 131 0.32 5.04 -12.02
N THR A 132 1.38 4.25 -11.84
CA THR A 132 1.97 3.39 -12.86
C THR A 132 1.12 2.13 -13.03
N SER A 133 0.78 1.75 -14.27
CA SER A 133 0.28 0.41 -14.60
C SER A 133 1.36 -0.37 -15.33
N LEU A 134 1.79 -1.48 -14.75
CA LEU A 134 2.76 -2.38 -15.38
C LEU A 134 2.11 -3.20 -16.50
N GLN A 135 0.85 -3.61 -16.30
CA GLN A 135 0.10 -4.37 -17.30
C GLN A 135 -0.16 -3.54 -18.57
N GLU A 136 -0.57 -2.28 -18.42
CA GLU A 136 -0.91 -1.40 -19.54
C GLU A 136 0.29 -0.62 -20.08
N LYS A 137 1.43 -0.65 -19.36
CA LYS A 137 2.62 0.17 -19.63
C LYS A 137 2.27 1.65 -19.75
N SER A 138 1.53 2.16 -18.76
CA SER A 138 1.00 3.52 -18.73
C SER A 138 1.23 4.21 -17.38
N GLY A 139 1.08 5.54 -17.36
CA GLY A 139 1.25 6.34 -16.14
C GLY A 139 2.69 6.75 -15.86
N SER A 140 3.00 6.98 -14.57
CA SER A 140 4.32 7.45 -14.13
C SER A 140 5.44 6.49 -14.51
N ASN A 141 6.64 7.04 -14.66
CA ASN A 141 7.85 6.32 -15.07
C ASN A 141 7.64 5.48 -16.35
N ALA A 142 6.92 6.05 -17.33
CA ALA A 142 6.59 5.41 -18.60
C ALA A 142 5.94 4.02 -18.46
N GLY A 143 5.17 3.80 -17.38
CA GLY A 143 4.51 2.52 -17.14
C GLY A 143 5.44 1.40 -16.68
N GLN A 144 6.62 1.73 -16.17
CA GLN A 144 7.64 0.75 -15.77
C GLN A 144 7.95 0.84 -14.28
N ALA A 145 8.36 -0.28 -13.70
CA ALA A 145 8.98 -0.29 -12.39
C ALA A 145 10.32 0.46 -12.44
N LEU A 146 10.74 1.02 -11.29
CA LEU A 146 12.02 1.70 -11.17
C LEU A 146 13.17 0.77 -11.56
N GLN A 147 14.21 1.37 -12.13
CA GLN A 147 15.48 0.73 -12.44
C GLN A 147 16.59 1.43 -11.68
N LYS A 148 17.74 0.78 -11.57
CA LYS A 148 18.94 1.46 -11.06
C LYS A 148 19.24 2.68 -11.93
N GLY A 149 19.45 3.84 -11.31
CA GLY A 149 19.66 5.11 -11.98
C GLY A 149 18.38 5.83 -12.42
N SER A 150 17.18 5.28 -12.15
CA SER A 150 15.95 6.04 -12.27
C SER A 150 16.00 7.28 -11.38
N THR A 151 15.37 8.36 -11.83
CA THR A 151 15.17 9.57 -11.03
C THR A 151 13.70 9.73 -10.66
N LEU A 152 13.44 10.15 -9.42
CA LEU A 152 12.10 10.44 -8.93
C LEU A 152 11.98 11.95 -8.73
N PRO A 153 11.28 12.67 -9.63
CA PRO A 153 11.07 14.09 -9.45
C PRO A 153 10.16 14.33 -8.24
N ILE A 154 10.56 15.26 -7.38
CA ILE A 154 9.77 15.71 -6.23
C ILE A 154 9.45 17.20 -6.35
N SER A 155 8.29 17.58 -5.84
CA SER A 155 7.89 18.97 -5.73
C SER A 155 8.74 19.67 -4.67
N PHE A 156 8.97 20.97 -4.84
CA PHE A 156 9.48 21.78 -3.74
C PHE A 156 8.37 21.92 -2.69
N SER A 157 8.73 21.78 -1.42
CA SER A 157 7.88 22.12 -0.29
C SER A 157 8.64 23.06 0.61
N ASP A 158 7.97 24.11 1.10
CA ASP A 158 8.49 24.89 2.20
C ASP A 158 8.45 24.02 3.47
N ILE A 159 9.60 23.83 4.10
CA ILE A 159 9.77 22.97 5.27
C ILE A 159 10.31 23.88 6.38
N PRO A 160 9.53 24.12 7.45
CA PRO A 160 9.99 24.94 8.56
C PRO A 160 11.29 24.41 9.17
N ASP A 161 12.14 25.31 9.66
CA ASP A 161 13.37 24.93 10.34
C ASP A 161 13.09 24.15 11.63
N ASP A 162 11.96 24.44 12.28
CA ASP A 162 11.44 23.81 13.49
C ASP A 162 10.48 22.65 13.21
N TYR A 163 10.57 21.99 12.05
CA TYR A 163 9.74 20.82 11.74
C TYR A 163 9.87 19.74 12.83
N ALA A 164 8.77 19.47 13.52
CA ALA A 164 8.67 18.42 14.53
C ALA A 164 8.19 17.10 13.91
N PRO A 165 9.00 16.01 13.98
CA PRO A 165 8.58 14.68 13.56
C PRO A 165 7.33 14.20 14.32
N LYS A 166 6.44 13.51 13.61
CA LYS A 166 5.23 12.88 14.15
C LYS A 166 5.24 11.39 13.85
N LYS A 167 4.63 10.59 14.72
CA LYS A 167 4.33 9.18 14.49
C LYS A 167 2.85 8.90 14.66
N MET A 168 2.38 7.87 13.95
CA MET A 168 1.01 7.37 14.11
C MET A 168 0.93 6.54 15.39
N LYS A 169 -0.14 6.71 16.16
CA LYS A 169 -0.36 5.91 17.37
C LYS A 169 -0.31 4.42 17.06
N ALA A 170 0.43 3.67 17.87
CA ALA A 170 0.62 2.23 17.67
C ALA A 170 -0.70 1.43 17.60
N SER A 171 -1.75 1.89 18.29
CA SER A 171 -3.09 1.26 18.26
C SER A 171 -3.80 1.38 16.91
N LEU A 172 -3.39 2.34 16.07
CA LEU A 172 -3.99 2.63 14.77
C LEU A 172 -3.20 2.03 13.62
N ILE A 173 -1.92 1.73 13.85
CA ILE A 173 -1.10 0.99 12.91
C ILE A 173 -1.78 -0.36 12.69
N PRO A 174 -2.14 -0.71 11.44
CA PRO A 174 -2.68 -2.01 11.15
C PRO A 174 -1.61 -3.04 11.51
N ALA A 175 -1.90 -3.75 12.58
CA ALA A 175 -1.18 -4.93 13.03
C ALA A 175 -1.30 -6.08 12.00
N TYR A 176 -0.85 -5.88 10.76
CA TYR A 176 -0.96 -6.76 9.58
C TYR A 176 -0.56 -8.22 9.83
N TYR A 177 0.08 -8.52 10.97
CA TYR A 177 0.83 -9.72 11.26
C TYR A 177 0.33 -10.53 12.47
N HIS A 178 -0.85 -10.20 13.03
CA HIS A 178 -1.45 -11.00 14.12
C HIS A 178 -2.28 -12.18 13.60
N GLU A 179 -2.33 -13.28 14.35
CA GLU A 179 -3.00 -14.54 13.98
C GLU A 179 -4.49 -14.38 13.62
N ASN A 180 -5.18 -13.39 14.19
CA ASN A 180 -6.59 -13.06 13.89
C ASN A 180 -6.79 -12.38 12.51
N ARG A 181 -5.73 -12.14 11.73
CA ARG A 181 -5.77 -11.46 10.41
C ARG A 181 -6.02 -12.41 9.24
N LYS A 182 -6.09 -13.72 9.49
CA LYS A 182 -6.42 -14.74 8.48
C LYS A 182 -7.84 -14.55 7.94
N GLU A 183 -8.69 -13.78 8.61
CA GLU A 183 -10.04 -13.49 8.15
C GLU A 183 -10.11 -12.27 7.22
N ILE A 184 -10.52 -12.53 5.99
CA ILE A 184 -10.84 -11.53 4.97
C ILE A 184 -12.36 -11.42 4.87
N ARG A 185 -12.90 -10.28 5.28
CA ARG A 185 -14.35 -10.05 5.23
C ARG A 185 -14.82 -9.78 3.80
N VAL A 186 -15.93 -10.40 3.43
CA VAL A 186 -16.50 -10.35 2.08
C VAL A 186 -18.00 -10.15 2.11
N ILE A 187 -18.52 -9.51 1.06
CA ILE A 187 -19.96 -9.49 0.77
C ILE A 187 -20.23 -10.56 -0.29
N GLY A 188 -21.38 -11.24 -0.18
CA GLY A 188 -21.83 -12.22 -1.17
C GLY A 188 -21.82 -11.64 -2.59
N GLY A 189 -21.33 -12.41 -3.55
CA GLY A 189 -21.13 -11.97 -4.92
C GLY A 189 -22.39 -12.15 -5.78
N PRO A 190 -22.43 -11.51 -6.96
CA PRO A 190 -23.60 -11.59 -7.85
C PRO A 190 -23.86 -13.00 -8.41
N PHE A 191 -22.89 -13.91 -8.30
CA PHE A 191 -22.99 -15.30 -8.77
C PHE A 191 -22.89 -16.31 -7.62
N GLU A 192 -23.06 -15.89 -6.36
CA GLU A 192 -23.02 -16.80 -5.21
C GLU A 192 -24.00 -17.98 -5.39
N ASP A 193 -25.22 -17.69 -5.84
CA ASP A 193 -26.27 -18.71 -6.10
C ASP A 193 -25.99 -19.59 -7.33
N SER A 194 -24.92 -19.33 -8.09
CA SER A 194 -24.48 -20.21 -9.19
C SER A 194 -23.51 -21.31 -8.74
N PHE A 195 -23.10 -21.28 -7.47
CA PHE A 195 -22.31 -22.33 -6.85
C PHE A 195 -23.21 -23.31 -6.11
N THR A 196 -22.78 -24.57 -6.01
CA THR A 196 -23.56 -25.54 -5.24
C THR A 196 -23.54 -25.14 -3.76
N GLN A 197 -24.54 -25.56 -2.99
CA GLN A 197 -24.54 -25.35 -1.54
C GLN A 197 -23.24 -25.81 -0.87
N LYS A 198 -22.67 -26.93 -1.35
CA LYS A 198 -21.39 -27.46 -0.90
C LYS A 198 -20.20 -26.58 -1.33
N GLY A 199 -20.24 -26.00 -2.52
CA GLY A 199 -19.25 -25.01 -2.98
C GLY A 199 -19.25 -23.76 -2.11
N ILE A 200 -20.42 -23.22 -1.81
CA ILE A 200 -20.60 -22.06 -0.92
C ILE A 200 -20.06 -22.37 0.48
N GLN A 201 -20.41 -23.52 1.05
CA GLN A 201 -19.86 -23.97 2.35
C GLN A 201 -18.34 -24.11 2.30
N THR A 202 -17.81 -24.77 1.26
CA THR A 202 -16.36 -24.89 1.06
C THR A 202 -15.68 -23.52 1.08
N PHE A 203 -16.24 -22.52 0.41
CA PHE A 203 -15.66 -21.18 0.34
C PHE A 203 -15.57 -20.46 1.69
N TYR A 204 -16.60 -20.57 2.54
CA TYR A 204 -16.63 -19.88 3.84
C TYR A 204 -15.98 -20.67 4.98
N ASP A 205 -16.02 -22.01 4.93
CA ASP A 205 -15.54 -22.86 6.02
C ASP A 205 -14.08 -23.30 5.85
N SER A 206 -13.51 -23.17 4.64
CA SER A 206 -12.14 -23.61 4.35
C SER A 206 -11.10 -22.52 4.61
N GLU A 207 -9.88 -22.99 4.86
CA GLU A 207 -8.67 -22.18 4.80
C GLU A 207 -8.02 -22.32 3.42
N TYR A 208 -7.60 -21.20 2.86
CA TYR A 208 -6.91 -21.10 1.58
C TYR A 208 -5.48 -20.59 1.79
N THR A 209 -4.54 -21.17 1.07
CA THR A 209 -3.15 -20.72 1.01
C THR A 209 -2.99 -19.76 -0.15
N VAL A 210 -2.33 -18.64 0.08
CA VAL A 210 -1.93 -17.72 -0.99
C VAL A 210 -0.85 -18.39 -1.82
N GLY A 211 -1.11 -18.62 -3.12
CA GLY A 211 -0.18 -19.29 -4.01
C GLY A 211 1.01 -18.42 -4.41
N HIS A 212 1.88 -18.94 -5.27
CA HIS A 212 3.01 -18.18 -5.83
C HIS A 212 2.60 -17.24 -6.97
N GLU A 213 1.44 -17.48 -7.61
CA GLU A 213 0.88 -16.62 -8.65
C GLU A 213 0.13 -15.43 -8.06
N ILE A 214 0.86 -14.50 -7.43
CA ILE A 214 0.34 -13.22 -6.95
C ILE A 214 0.93 -12.05 -7.73
N SER A 215 0.10 -11.05 -8.02
CA SER A 215 0.52 -9.81 -8.69
C SER A 215 -0.43 -8.67 -8.33
N ARG A 216 -0.18 -7.48 -8.88
CA ARG A 216 -1.12 -6.34 -8.80
C ARG A 216 -2.42 -6.59 -9.57
N VAL A 217 -2.48 -7.59 -10.45
CA VAL A 217 -3.70 -8.01 -11.18
C VAL A 217 -4.62 -8.82 -10.26
N GLY A 218 -4.05 -9.75 -9.50
CA GLY A 218 -4.81 -10.61 -8.59
C GLY A 218 -3.95 -11.63 -7.85
N TYR A 219 -4.59 -12.28 -6.88
CA TYR A 219 -4.01 -13.27 -5.99
C TYR A 219 -4.70 -14.61 -6.23
N ARG A 220 -3.97 -15.60 -6.78
CA ARG A 220 -4.46 -16.97 -6.87
C ARG A 220 -4.29 -17.67 -5.52
N LEU A 221 -5.34 -18.36 -5.11
CA LEU A 221 -5.37 -19.12 -3.87
C LEU A 221 -5.41 -20.62 -4.16
N GLU A 222 -4.87 -21.40 -3.24
CA GLU A 222 -4.82 -22.85 -3.26
C GLU A 222 -5.60 -23.40 -2.05
N GLY A 223 -6.37 -24.46 -2.22
CA GLY A 223 -7.18 -25.02 -1.15
C GLY A 223 -8.20 -26.03 -1.65
N GLN A 224 -9.31 -26.17 -0.91
CA GLN A 224 -10.41 -27.04 -1.32
C GLN A 224 -11.13 -26.44 -2.56
N PRO A 225 -11.34 -27.23 -3.64
CA PRO A 225 -12.04 -26.76 -4.82
C PRO A 225 -13.49 -26.37 -4.53
N ILE A 226 -13.85 -25.16 -4.93
CA ILE A 226 -15.22 -24.64 -4.82
C ILE A 226 -16.04 -25.21 -5.98
N GLU A 227 -17.12 -25.92 -5.64
CA GLU A 227 -17.98 -26.61 -6.59
C GLU A 227 -19.01 -25.67 -7.23
N TYR A 228 -19.21 -25.79 -8.54
CA TYR A 228 -20.07 -24.92 -9.36
C TYR A 228 -21.28 -25.68 -9.92
N GLU A 229 -22.42 -25.02 -10.12
CA GLU A 229 -23.60 -25.64 -10.74
C GLU A 229 -23.54 -25.58 -12.29
N GLY A 230 -23.76 -26.71 -12.97
CA GLY A 230 -23.87 -26.76 -14.43
C GLY A 230 -22.54 -26.74 -15.21
N GLU A 231 -22.56 -26.27 -16.47
CA GLU A 231 -21.39 -26.25 -17.34
C GLU A 231 -20.36 -25.18 -16.91
N ALA A 232 -19.38 -25.64 -16.13
CA ALA A 232 -18.01 -25.15 -15.95
C ALA A 232 -17.76 -23.63 -16.06
N GLY A 233 -18.22 -22.87 -15.06
CA GLY A 233 -17.51 -21.70 -14.55
C GLY A 233 -17.10 -20.63 -15.57
N ARG A 234 -17.83 -20.49 -16.67
CA ARG A 234 -17.62 -19.46 -17.69
C ARG A 234 -18.93 -18.74 -18.00
N LEU A 235 -18.88 -17.42 -17.90
CA LEU A 235 -19.99 -16.51 -18.13
C LEU A 235 -19.70 -15.62 -19.34
N ILE A 236 -20.76 -15.00 -19.86
CA ILE A 236 -20.61 -13.79 -20.68
C ILE A 236 -19.77 -12.79 -19.87
N SER A 237 -18.84 -12.10 -20.52
CA SER A 237 -17.93 -11.20 -19.83
C SER A 237 -18.68 -10.06 -19.14
N LEU A 238 -18.34 -9.81 -17.87
CA LEU A 238 -18.97 -8.80 -17.02
C LEU A 238 -17.93 -7.88 -16.42
N SER A 239 -18.35 -6.71 -15.98
CA SER A 239 -17.49 -5.73 -15.32
C SER A 239 -16.99 -6.26 -13.97
N MET A 240 -15.73 -5.96 -13.66
CA MET A 240 -15.04 -6.46 -12.47
C MET A 240 -14.59 -5.32 -11.55
N THR A 241 -14.74 -5.52 -10.24
CA THR A 241 -14.32 -4.56 -9.21
C THR A 241 -13.11 -5.07 -8.43
N THR A 242 -12.36 -4.17 -7.81
CA THR A 242 -11.27 -4.57 -6.90
C THR A 242 -11.90 -5.37 -5.77
N GLY A 243 -11.25 -6.47 -5.38
CA GLY A 243 -11.74 -7.37 -4.36
C GLY A 243 -12.70 -8.44 -4.86
N SER A 244 -13.16 -8.40 -6.12
CA SER A 244 -13.98 -9.50 -6.67
C SER A 244 -13.21 -10.82 -6.59
N ILE A 245 -13.86 -11.87 -6.11
CA ILE A 245 -13.28 -13.21 -5.97
C ILE A 245 -13.85 -14.09 -7.07
N GLN A 246 -13.06 -14.30 -8.12
CA GLN A 246 -13.42 -15.15 -9.23
C GLN A 246 -13.12 -16.62 -8.92
N VAL A 247 -14.00 -17.51 -9.36
CA VAL A 247 -13.77 -18.96 -9.27
C VAL A 247 -13.85 -19.56 -10.68
N PRO A 248 -12.70 -19.80 -11.35
CA PRO A 248 -12.67 -20.50 -12.63
C PRO A 248 -13.13 -21.96 -12.49
N GLY A 249 -13.29 -22.66 -13.61
CA GLY A 249 -13.76 -24.06 -13.62
C GLY A 249 -12.91 -25.08 -12.84
N GLY A 250 -11.69 -24.73 -12.43
CA GLY A 250 -10.86 -25.54 -11.53
C GLY A 250 -11.19 -25.37 -10.03
N GLY A 251 -12.15 -24.51 -9.67
CA GLY A 251 -12.62 -24.32 -8.29
C GLY A 251 -11.68 -23.50 -7.39
N MET A 252 -10.52 -23.06 -7.89
CA MET A 252 -9.54 -22.28 -7.12
C MET A 252 -9.86 -20.78 -7.17
N PRO A 253 -10.09 -20.10 -6.02
CA PRO A 253 -10.46 -18.70 -6.01
C PRO A 253 -9.29 -17.77 -6.39
N ILE A 254 -9.63 -16.65 -7.04
CA ILE A 254 -8.70 -15.57 -7.44
C ILE A 254 -9.26 -14.24 -6.95
N ILE A 255 -8.54 -13.55 -6.07
CA ILE A 255 -8.92 -12.19 -5.61
C ILE A 255 -8.38 -11.16 -6.62
N LEU A 256 -9.26 -10.41 -7.28
CA LEU A 256 -8.89 -9.37 -8.24
C LEU A 256 -8.40 -8.09 -7.52
N CYS A 257 -7.33 -7.48 -8.03
CA CYS A 257 -6.60 -6.41 -7.36
C CYS A 257 -6.54 -5.10 -8.19
N ALA A 258 -5.62 -4.20 -7.84
CA ALA A 258 -5.54 -2.83 -8.40
C ALA A 258 -5.46 -2.79 -9.94
N GLU A 259 -4.66 -3.67 -10.55
CA GLU A 259 -4.45 -3.79 -12.00
C GLU A 259 -5.27 -4.92 -12.64
N ARG A 260 -6.37 -5.33 -12.00
CA ARG A 260 -7.30 -6.28 -12.64
C ARG A 260 -7.80 -5.74 -13.98
N ARG A 261 -8.15 -6.66 -14.88
CA ARG A 261 -8.90 -6.31 -16.09
C ARG A 261 -10.28 -5.77 -15.72
N THR A 262 -10.78 -4.83 -16.53
CA THR A 262 -12.08 -4.21 -16.33
C THR A 262 -13.26 -5.17 -16.52
N HIS A 263 -13.04 -6.25 -17.27
CA HIS A 263 -14.03 -7.29 -17.52
C HIS A 263 -13.45 -8.69 -17.35
N GLY A 264 -14.28 -9.66 -16.99
CA GLY A 264 -13.90 -11.06 -16.85
C GLY A 264 -15.07 -12.01 -17.10
N GLY A 265 -14.76 -13.25 -17.47
CA GLY A 265 -15.76 -14.28 -17.79
C GLY A 265 -15.87 -15.38 -16.73
N TYR A 266 -15.33 -15.18 -15.52
CA TYR A 266 -15.44 -16.14 -14.43
C TYR A 266 -16.48 -15.66 -13.39
N PRO A 267 -17.26 -16.58 -12.80
CA PRO A 267 -18.25 -16.25 -11.79
C PRO A 267 -17.57 -15.67 -10.55
N VAL A 268 -18.20 -14.65 -9.97
CA VAL A 268 -17.74 -13.97 -8.76
C VAL A 268 -18.58 -14.44 -7.58
N ILE A 269 -17.99 -15.26 -6.71
CA ILE A 269 -18.67 -15.84 -5.54
C ILE A 269 -18.87 -14.81 -4.44
N ALA A 270 -17.92 -13.89 -4.27
CA ALA A 270 -17.92 -12.88 -3.23
C ALA A 270 -17.01 -11.70 -3.60
N THR A 271 -17.11 -10.59 -2.87
CA THR A 271 -16.24 -9.41 -3.03
C THR A 271 -15.65 -9.00 -1.69
N VAL A 272 -14.33 -8.88 -1.61
CA VAL A 272 -13.61 -8.37 -0.44
C VAL A 272 -14.02 -6.93 -0.16
N ILE A 273 -14.36 -6.65 1.10
CA ILE A 273 -14.73 -5.29 1.50
C ILE A 273 -13.52 -4.35 1.41
N SER A 274 -13.74 -3.08 1.08
CA SER A 274 -12.65 -2.13 0.81
C SER A 274 -11.68 -1.95 1.99
N VAL A 275 -12.13 -2.19 3.22
CA VAL A 275 -11.28 -2.10 4.42
C VAL A 275 -10.31 -3.26 4.58
N ASP A 276 -10.64 -4.43 4.04
CA ASP A 276 -9.83 -5.64 4.16
C ASP A 276 -8.92 -5.86 2.93
N MET A 277 -9.03 -5.03 1.89
CA MET A 277 -8.07 -5.04 0.77
C MET A 277 -6.63 -4.80 1.21
N SER A 278 -6.40 -4.03 2.28
CA SER A 278 -5.05 -3.86 2.84
C SER A 278 -4.51 -5.17 3.42
N LYS A 279 -5.35 -6.03 4.00
CA LYS A 279 -4.94 -7.37 4.45
C LYS A 279 -4.48 -8.21 3.26
N VAL A 280 -5.27 -8.25 2.18
CA VAL A 280 -4.92 -8.96 0.94
C VAL A 280 -3.60 -8.44 0.36
N ALA A 281 -3.43 -7.12 0.32
CA ALA A 281 -2.22 -6.47 -0.19
C ALA A 281 -0.95 -6.79 0.61
N GLN A 282 -1.08 -7.23 1.86
CA GLN A 282 0.07 -7.60 2.71
C GLN A 282 0.32 -9.11 2.77
N CYS A 283 -0.58 -9.94 2.24
CA CYS A 283 -0.38 -11.38 2.15
C CYS A 283 0.80 -11.75 1.23
N ARG A 284 1.57 -12.74 1.66
CA ARG A 284 2.69 -13.38 0.95
C ARG A 284 2.30 -14.77 0.46
N PRO A 285 3.02 -15.32 -0.54
CA PRO A 285 2.90 -16.75 -0.85
C PRO A 285 3.14 -17.60 0.39
N GLY A 286 2.26 -18.58 0.62
CA GLY A 286 2.24 -19.43 1.81
C GLY A 286 1.37 -18.92 2.96
N ASP A 287 0.95 -17.65 2.96
CA ASP A 287 0.03 -17.15 3.99
C ASP A 287 -1.33 -17.82 3.87
N LYS A 288 -1.98 -18.04 5.01
CA LYS A 288 -3.28 -18.70 5.12
C LYS A 288 -4.37 -17.68 5.39
N ILE A 289 -5.46 -17.75 4.62
CA ILE A 289 -6.62 -16.88 4.76
C ILE A 289 -7.93 -17.68 4.75
N ARG A 290 -8.99 -17.07 5.28
CA ARG A 290 -10.37 -17.56 5.35
C ARG A 290 -11.30 -16.40 5.03
N PHE A 291 -12.45 -16.71 4.46
CA PHE A 291 -13.44 -15.68 4.11
C PHE A 291 -14.56 -15.63 5.13
N VAL A 292 -14.89 -14.42 5.58
CA VAL A 292 -15.98 -14.19 6.54
C VAL A 292 -17.04 -13.34 5.89
N LYS A 293 -18.26 -13.87 5.76
CA LYS A 293 -19.38 -13.12 5.18
C LYS A 293 -19.81 -12.00 6.12
N VAL A 294 -19.98 -10.80 5.58
CA VAL A 294 -20.54 -9.64 6.29
C VAL A 294 -21.66 -9.00 5.46
N SER A 295 -22.52 -8.22 6.11
CA SER A 295 -23.55 -7.46 5.40
C SER A 295 -22.95 -6.22 4.72
N LEU A 296 -23.70 -5.66 3.78
CA LEU A 296 -23.32 -4.41 3.11
C LEU A 296 -23.27 -3.24 4.10
N GLU A 297 -24.21 -3.19 5.05
CA GLU A 297 -24.29 -2.16 6.09
C GLU A 297 -23.05 -2.21 6.99
N GLU A 298 -22.63 -3.41 7.39
CA GLU A 298 -21.43 -3.61 8.19
C GLU A 298 -20.17 -3.17 7.42
N ALA A 299 -20.07 -3.52 6.13
CA ALA A 299 -18.97 -3.09 5.29
C ALA A 299 -18.87 -1.57 5.17
N HIS A 300 -20.01 -0.87 5.01
CA HIS A 300 -20.06 0.59 4.98
C HIS A 300 -19.70 1.21 6.34
N ARG A 301 -20.19 0.65 7.45
CA ARG A 301 -19.86 1.12 8.80
C ARG A 301 -18.34 1.08 9.02
N LEU A 302 -17.71 -0.07 8.73
CA LEU A 302 -16.27 -0.26 8.87
C LEU A 302 -15.47 0.70 7.97
N LEU A 303 -15.93 0.94 6.74
CA LEU A 303 -15.29 1.90 5.85
C LEU A 303 -15.33 3.31 6.43
N LYS A 304 -16.50 3.75 6.91
CA LYS A 304 -16.67 5.06 7.53
C LYS A 304 -15.79 5.21 8.78
N GLU A 305 -15.74 4.20 9.64
CA GLU A 305 -14.87 4.19 10.81
C GLU A 305 -13.40 4.34 10.42
N ARG A 306 -12.93 3.61 9.42
CA ARG A 306 -11.54 3.71 8.95
C ARG A 306 -11.21 5.07 8.35
N GLU A 307 -12.10 5.65 7.56
CA GLU A 307 -11.87 6.97 6.98
C GLU A 307 -11.90 8.06 8.06
N ASN A 308 -12.80 7.96 9.06
CA ASN A 308 -12.81 8.89 10.19
C ASN A 308 -11.49 8.85 10.98
N LEU A 309 -10.90 7.67 11.18
CA LEU A 309 -9.60 7.55 11.86
C LEU A 309 -8.48 8.29 11.10
N LEU A 310 -8.50 8.30 9.77
CA LEU A 310 -7.48 9.00 8.99
C LEU A 310 -7.65 10.54 9.01
N HIS A 311 -8.80 11.04 9.44
CA HIS A 311 -9.11 12.47 9.51
C HIS A 311 -9.11 13.03 10.94
N ASP A 312 -8.83 12.21 11.94
CA ASP A 312 -8.77 12.62 13.33
C ASP A 312 -7.32 12.98 13.70
N ASP A 313 -7.07 14.26 14.00
CA ASP A 313 -5.75 14.76 14.38
C ASP A 313 -5.19 14.11 15.65
N SER A 314 -6.06 13.53 16.49
CA SER A 314 -5.67 12.79 17.68
C SER A 314 -5.02 11.43 17.36
N THR A 315 -4.95 11.03 16.10
CA THR A 315 -4.32 9.77 15.66
C THR A 315 -2.80 9.81 15.58
N MET A 316 -2.22 11.00 15.67
CA MET A 316 -0.77 11.21 15.68
C MET A 316 -0.28 11.64 17.04
N GLU A 317 0.99 11.39 17.28
CA GLU A 317 1.72 11.81 18.47
C GLU A 317 3.07 12.40 18.03
N ALA A 318 3.55 13.40 18.77
CA ALA A 318 4.86 13.97 18.54
C ALA A 318 5.94 12.93 18.88
N ILE A 319 7.03 12.94 18.14
CA ILE A 319 8.22 12.17 18.51
C ILE A 319 9.04 13.05 19.45
N GLU A 320 9.32 12.57 20.65
CA GLU A 320 10.08 13.33 21.64
C GLU A 320 11.49 13.63 21.11
N PRO A 321 12.06 14.83 21.33
CA PRO A 321 13.37 15.22 20.81
C PRO A 321 14.51 14.26 21.20
N GLU A 322 14.40 13.58 22.34
CA GLU A 322 15.38 12.60 22.83
C GLU A 322 15.35 11.30 21.99
N GLU A 323 14.19 10.90 21.45
CA GLU A 323 14.07 9.82 20.45
C GLU A 323 14.62 10.28 19.09
N VAL A 324 14.59 11.59 18.81
CA VAL A 324 15.21 12.21 17.63
C VAL A 324 16.75 12.31 17.78
N LEU A 325 17.29 12.38 18.99
CA LEU A 325 18.71 12.65 19.25
C LEU A 325 19.67 11.44 19.13
N MET A 326 19.18 10.24 18.83
CA MET A 326 20.04 9.19 18.26
C MET A 326 20.47 9.51 16.80
N HIS A 327 19.92 10.58 16.19
CA HIS A 327 19.98 10.87 14.76
C HIS A 327 20.94 11.99 14.29
N LEU A 328 21.90 12.45 15.10
CA LEU A 328 23.02 13.25 14.58
C LEU A 328 24.33 12.44 14.60
N PRO A 329 25.21 12.55 13.58
CA PRO A 329 26.55 11.98 13.68
C PRO A 329 27.28 12.67 14.84
N ASP A 330 28.21 11.96 15.49
CA ASP A 330 29.23 12.57 16.33
C ASP A 330 30.05 13.57 15.50
N MET A 331 29.54 14.78 15.35
CA MET A 331 30.25 15.94 14.84
C MET A 331 30.75 16.70 16.07
N VAL A 332 32.03 16.46 16.31
CA VAL A 332 32.94 16.99 17.32
C VAL A 332 32.78 18.51 17.58
N ASP A 333 33.06 18.89 18.84
CA ASP A 333 33.32 20.23 19.39
C ASP A 333 32.16 21.16 19.80
N ASN A 334 31.68 20.93 21.03
CA ASN A 334 31.85 21.85 22.17
C ASN A 334 32.04 23.35 21.83
N GLN A 335 30.96 24.07 21.44
CA GLN A 335 30.82 25.53 21.69
C GLN A 335 29.43 26.14 21.43
N TYR A 336 28.47 25.44 20.82
CA TYR A 336 27.17 26.05 20.49
C TYR A 336 26.08 25.97 21.58
N TYR A 337 26.28 25.18 22.65
CA TYR A 337 25.26 25.01 23.70
C TYR A 337 25.23 26.12 24.77
N GLN A 338 26.17 27.08 24.75
CA GLN A 338 26.18 28.19 25.73
C GLN A 338 25.46 29.47 25.25
N LEU A 339 25.07 29.58 23.99
CA LEU A 339 24.44 30.81 23.46
C LEU A 339 22.90 30.83 23.56
N TYR A 340 22.26 29.73 23.96
CA TYR A 340 20.80 29.63 24.02
C TYR A 340 20.18 30.00 25.39
N ASN A 341 20.98 30.27 26.42
CA ASN A 341 20.50 30.58 27.78
C ASN A 341 20.75 32.03 28.24
N GLU A 342 21.24 32.93 27.37
CA GLU A 342 21.49 34.34 27.75
C GLU A 342 20.53 35.36 27.12
N PHE A 343 19.53 34.93 26.35
CA PHE A 343 18.47 35.80 25.87
C PHE A 343 17.13 35.07 25.88
N PHE A 344 16.51 34.91 27.05
CA PHE A 344 15.06 35.01 27.31
C PHE A 344 14.79 34.95 28.81
#